data_AF-A0A946B077-F1
#
_entry.id   AF-A0A946B077-F1
#
_cell.length_a   1.000
_cell.length_b   1.000
_cell.length_c   1.000
_cell.angle_alpha   90.00
_cell.angle_beta   90.00
_cell.angle_gamma   90.00
#
_symmetry.space_group_name_H-M   'P 1'
#
loop_
_entity.id
_entity.type
_entity.pdbx_description
1 polymer ?
#
loop_
_entity_poly.entity_id
_entity_poly.type
_entity_poly.pdbx_seq_one_letter_code
_entity_poly.pdbx_strand_id
1 'polypeptide(L)' 'MSPQGVNSYRAGPSPDGHFGLFGGRYVAETLMPLILEVEKAYYAARQDPSFLEELNHYLTHYVGRPSPL' A
#
# COMPACT_ATOMS: atom_id res chain seq x y z
N MET A 1 -28.17 7.93 -14.77
CA MET A 1 -26.75 7.99 -14.34
C MET A 1 -26.49 6.76 -13.50
N SER A 2 -25.78 5.77 -14.04
CA SER A 2 -25.48 4.54 -13.32
C SER A 2 -24.59 4.86 -12.12
N PRO A 3 -24.87 4.37 -10.90
CA PRO A 3 -23.99 4.57 -9.76
C PRO A 3 -22.67 3.89 -10.11
N GLN A 4 -21.60 4.67 -10.20
CA GLN A 4 -20.26 4.17 -10.48
C GLN A 4 -19.99 3.03 -9.51
N GLY A 5 -19.81 1.81 -10.07
CA GLY A 5 -19.75 0.58 -9.31
C GLY A 5 -18.70 0.70 -8.22
N VAL A 6 -19.14 0.57 -6.97
CA VAL A 6 -18.26 0.48 -5.80
C VAL A 6 -17.14 -0.50 -6.13
N ASN A 7 -15.89 -0.06 -5.98
CA ASN A 7 -14.73 -0.91 -6.20
C ASN A 7 -14.93 -2.22 -5.43
N SER A 8 -14.69 -3.36 -6.08
CA SER A 8 -14.82 -4.64 -5.42
C SER A 8 -13.83 -4.64 -4.25
N TYR A 9 -14.31 -4.84 -3.02
CA TYR A 9 -13.46 -4.94 -1.81
C TYR A 9 -12.36 -6.02 -1.90
N ARG A 10 -12.26 -6.72 -3.04
CA ARG A 10 -11.34 -7.78 -3.39
C ARG A 10 -10.19 -7.32 -4.29
N ALA A 11 -10.34 -6.22 -5.04
CA ALA A 11 -9.38 -5.76 -6.04
C ALA A 11 -8.41 -4.67 -5.51
N GLY A 12 -8.48 -4.34 -4.22
CA GLY A 12 -7.72 -3.25 -3.62
C GLY A 12 -8.51 -1.93 -3.57
N PRO A 13 -7.91 -0.83 -3.07
CA PRO A 13 -8.55 0.47 -3.02
C PRO A 13 -8.63 1.12 -4.41
N SER A 14 -9.48 2.13 -4.57
CA SER A 14 -9.46 3.03 -5.72
C SER A 14 -8.15 3.85 -5.74
N PRO A 15 -7.84 4.57 -6.83
CA PRO A 15 -6.67 5.45 -6.89
C PRO A 15 -6.62 6.48 -5.74
N ASP A 16 -7.78 6.97 -5.30
CA ASP A 16 -7.89 7.92 -4.19
C ASP A 16 -7.76 7.25 -2.80
N GLY A 17 -7.60 5.93 -2.75
CA GLY A 17 -7.43 5.16 -1.51
C GLY A 17 -8.73 4.63 -0.90
N HIS A 18 -9.84 4.63 -1.64
CA HIS A 18 -11.14 4.17 -1.13
C HIS A 18 -11.43 2.70 -1.41
N PHE A 19 -11.89 1.98 -0.40
CA PHE A 19 -12.56 0.69 -0.54
C PHE A 19 -14.07 0.92 -0.45
N GLY A 20 -14.76 0.91 -1.60
CA GLY A 20 -16.17 1.28 -1.65
C GLY A 20 -16.38 2.70 -1.10
N LEU A 21 -17.15 2.81 0.00
CA LEU A 21 -17.44 4.10 0.66
C LEU A 21 -16.45 4.46 1.78
N PHE A 22 -15.45 3.63 2.05
CA PHE A 22 -14.54 3.77 3.20
C PHE A 22 -13.10 4.01 2.74
N GLY A 23 -12.25 4.54 3.62
CA GLY A 23 -10.84 4.83 3.31
C GLY A 23 -10.63 6.25 2.78
N GLY A 24 -9.70 6.45 1.86
CA GLY A 24 -9.31 7.77 1.36
C GLY A 24 -8.25 8.47 2.22
N ARG A 25 -8.01 9.74 1.95
CA ARG A 25 -6.94 10.54 2.58
C ARG A 25 -7.56 11.79 3.22
N TYR A 26 -7.94 11.70 4.50
CA TYR A 26 -8.52 12.81 5.28
C TYR A 26 -7.47 13.37 6.23
N VAL A 27 -6.56 14.18 5.69
CA VAL A 27 -5.40 14.75 6.40
C VAL A 27 -5.29 16.24 6.13
N ALA A 28 -4.43 16.94 6.86
CA ALA A 28 -4.09 18.33 6.53
C ALA A 28 -3.47 18.43 5.13
N GLU A 29 -3.85 19.45 4.37
CA GLU A 29 -3.34 19.68 3.02
C GLU A 29 -1.80 19.76 2.97
N THR A 30 -1.20 20.32 4.01
CA THR A 30 0.26 20.42 4.16
C THR A 30 0.97 19.07 4.20
N LEU A 31 0.26 17.97 4.50
CA LEU A 31 0.79 16.61 4.51
C LEU A 31 0.65 15.90 3.15
N MET A 32 -0.21 16.39 2.26
CA MET A 32 -0.47 15.71 0.99
C MET A 32 0.78 15.51 0.12
N PRO A 33 1.71 16.48 -0.01
CA PRO A 33 2.93 16.26 -0.78
C PRO A 33 3.77 15.09 -0.24
N LEU A 34 3.90 14.99 1.08
CA LEU A 34 4.68 13.92 1.74
C LEU A 34 4.02 12.55 1.57
N ILE A 35 2.69 12.50 1.63
CA ILE A 35 1.94 11.25 1.41
C ILE A 35 2.12 10.75 -0.03
N LEU A 36 2.07 11.65 -1.02
CA LEU A 36 2.28 11.31 -2.42
C LEU A 36 3.71 10.84 -2.68
N GLU A 37 4.70 11.42 -1.98
CA GLU A 37 6.09 10.98 -2.06
C GLU A 37 6.28 9.56 -1.52
N VAL A 38 5.71 9.27 -0.35
CA VAL A 38 5.74 7.92 0.25
C VAL A 38 5.02 6.91 -0.64
N GLU A 39 3.87 7.26 -1.20
CA GLU A 39 3.14 6.40 -2.15
C GLU A 39 4.00 6.04 -3.36
N LYS A 40 4.66 7.04 -3.96
CA LYS A 40 5.57 6.83 -5.08
C LYS A 40 6.75 5.92 -4.70
N ALA A 41 7.38 6.19 -3.55
CA ALA A 41 8.50 5.38 -3.06
C ALA A 41 8.07 3.94 -2.77
N TYR A 42 6.89 3.73 -2.19
CA TYR A 42 6.32 2.40 -1.96
C TYR A 42 6.12 1.63 -3.26
N TYR A 43 5.53 2.25 -4.29
CA TYR A 43 5.33 1.58 -5.57
C TYR A 43 6.65 1.20 -6.25
N ALA A 44 7.67 2.06 -6.16
CA ALA A 44 9.00 1.77 -6.66
C ALA A 44 9.65 0.61 -5.89
N ALA A 45 9.69 0.67 -4.56
CA ALA A 45 10.29 -0.36 -3.71
C ALA A 45 9.61 -1.73 -3.87
N ARG A 46 8.29 -1.75 -4.05
CA ARG A 46 7.53 -3.00 -4.29
C ARG A 46 7.91 -3.70 -5.61
N GLN A 47 8.46 -2.96 -6.56
CA GLN A 47 8.90 -3.49 -7.86
C GLN A 47 10.42 -3.74 -7.92
N ASP A 48 11.16 -3.34 -6.90
CA ASP A 48 12.61 -3.48 -6.83
C ASP A 48 13.00 -4.84 -6.22
N PRO A 49 13.62 -5.76 -7.00
CA PRO A 49 14.05 -7.04 -6.49
C PRO A 49 15.05 -6.95 -5.34
N SER A 50 15.95 -5.96 -5.37
CA SER A 50 16.98 -5.82 -4.32
C SER A 50 16.38 -5.44 -2.97
N PHE A 51 15.36 -4.58 -2.99
CA PHE A 51 14.59 -4.23 -1.79
C PHE A 51 13.85 -5.44 -1.22
N LEU A 52 13.24 -6.25 -2.10
CA LEU A 52 12.54 -7.47 -1.69
C LEU A 52 13.51 -8.54 -1.13
N GLU A 53 14.70 -8.67 -1.71
CA GLU A 53 15.75 -9.57 -1.21
C GLU A 53 16.22 -9.17 0.19
N GLU A 54 16.49 -7.89 0.41
CA GLU A 54 16.89 -7.36 1.72
C GLU A 54 15.77 -7.54 2.76
N LEU A 55 14.53 -7.22 2.40
CA LEU A 55 13.37 -7.43 3.26
C LEU A 55 13.23 -8.90 3.65
N ASN A 56 13.34 -9.82 2.69
CA ASN A 56 13.27 -11.26 2.95
C ASN A 56 14.43 -11.74 3.82
N HIS A 57 15.65 -11.23 3.60
CA HIS A 57 16.79 -11.53 4.46
C HIS A 57 16.49 -11.19 5.92
N TYR A 58 15.97 -10.00 6.21
CA TYR A 58 15.62 -9.61 7.57
C TYR A 58 14.43 -10.39 8.12
N LEU A 59 13.41 -10.68 7.29
CA LEU A 59 12.29 -11.51 7.71
C LEU A 59 12.76 -12.90 8.16
N THR A 60 13.70 -13.52 7.45
CA THR A 60 14.22 -14.85 7.77
C THR A 60 15.21 -14.82 8.93
N HIS A 61 16.23 -13.97 8.86
CA HIS A 61 17.41 -14.07 9.74
C HIS A 61 17.33 -13.19 10.98
N TYR A 62 16.46 -12.18 11.00
CA TYR A 62 16.30 -11.28 12.14
C TYR A 62 14.93 -11.45 12.81
N VAL A 63 13.86 -11.42 12.03
CA VAL A 63 12.47 -11.52 12.55
C VAL A 63 12.07 -12.97 12.86
N GLY A 64 12.65 -13.96 12.17
CA GLY A 64 12.35 -15.39 12.39
C GLY A 64 11.09 -15.89 11.67
N ARG A 65 10.87 -15.45 10.42
CA ARG A 65 9.86 -16.02 9.52
C ARG A 65 10.37 -17.29 8.83
N PRO A 66 9.47 -18.23 8.46
CA PRO A 66 8.02 -18.21 8.71
C PRO A 66 7.67 -18.60 10.16
N SER A 67 6.51 -18.18 10.67
CA SER A 67 5.95 -18.78 11.89
C SER A 67 5.54 -20.22 11.63
N PRO A 68 5.62 -21.10 12.65
CA PRO A 68 4.87 -22.34 12.62
C PRO A 68 3.36 -22.05 12.46
N LEU A 69 2.65 -22.96 11.82
CA LEU A 69 1.19 -22.94 11.68
C LEU A 69 0.50 -23.39 12.97
#